data_AF-K7WZX6-F1
#
_entry.id   AF-K7WZX6-F1
#
_cell.length_a   1.000
_cell.length_b   1.000
_cell.length_c   1.000
_cell.angle_alpha   90.00
_cell.angle_beta   90.00
_cell.angle_gamma   90.00
#
_symmetry.space_group_name_H-M   'P 1'
#
loop_
_entity.id
_entity.type
_entity.pdbx_description
1 polymer ?
#
loop_
_entity_poly.entity_id
_entity_poly.type
_entity_poly.pdbx_seq_one_letter_code
_entity_poly.pdbx_strand_id
1 'polypeptide(L)' 'MEIQELKAIIKESIREVLREERMLLCQVLIPYVSDEEQEELDEIFGSPSDYPDEELVDMTEWVKHGHKIS' A
#
# COMPACT_ATOMS: atom_id res chain seq x y z
N MET A 1 -6.00 -33.36 -13.40
CA MET A 1 -6.16 -32.05 -12.75
C MET A 1 -7.52 -31.56 -13.12
N GLU A 2 -8.40 -31.39 -12.15
CA GLU A 2 -9.77 -30.97 -12.41
C GLU A 2 -9.79 -29.51 -12.86
N ILE A 3 -10.74 -29.13 -13.73
CA ILE A 3 -10.85 -27.75 -14.26
C ILE A 3 -10.93 -26.71 -13.12
N GLN A 4 -11.55 -27.08 -12.00
CA GLN A 4 -11.66 -26.21 -10.83
C GLN A 4 -10.31 -26.02 -10.12
N GLU A 5 -9.46 -27.05 -10.05
CA GLU A 5 -8.11 -26.95 -9.49
C GLU A 5 -7.24 -26.02 -10.34
N LEU A 6 -7.31 -26.17 -11.67
CA LEU A 6 -6.59 -25.28 -12.59
C LEU A 6 -7.01 -23.82 -12.41
N LYS A 7 -8.33 -23.56 -12.30
CA LYS A 7 -8.86 -22.22 -12.09
C LYS A 7 -8.43 -21.61 -10.75
N ALA A 8 -8.32 -22.44 -9.70
CA ALA A 8 -7.84 -22.00 -8.40
C ALA A 8 -6.36 -21.61 -8.45
N ILE A 9 -5.53 -22.43 -9.08
CA ILE A 9 -4.09 -22.14 -9.27
C ILE A 9 -3.91 -20.84 -10.05
N ILE A 10 -4.60 -20.69 -11.19
CA ILE A 10 -4.51 -19.46 -12.01
C ILE A 10 -4.91 -18.22 -11.20
N LYS A 11 -6.00 -18.31 -10.42
CA LYS A 11 -6.43 -17.18 -9.58
C LYS A 11 -5.40 -16.80 -8.53
N GLU A 12 -4.75 -17.78 -7.89
CA GLU A 12 -3.75 -17.49 -6.88
C GLU A 12 -2.49 -16.89 -7.50
N SER A 13 -2.01 -17.44 -8.62
CA SER A 13 -0.85 -16.88 -9.33
C SER A 13 -1.08 -15.45 -9.81
N ILE A 14 -2.27 -15.12 -10.33
CA ILE A 14 -2.61 -13.74 -10.71
C ILE A 14 -2.66 -12.83 -9.48
N ARG A 15 -3.24 -13.32 -8.37
CA ARG A 15 -3.37 -12.53 -7.14
C ARG A 15 -2.00 -12.21 -6.54
N GLU A 16 -1.06 -13.15 -6.60
CA GLU A 16 0.32 -12.96 -6.16
C GLU A 16 1.01 -11.85 -6.97
N VAL A 17 1.02 -11.97 -8.30
CA VAL A 17 1.64 -10.97 -9.19
C VAL A 17 1.01 -9.59 -9.02
N LEU A 18 -0.33 -9.50 -8.92
CA LEU A 18 -1.00 -8.22 -8.73
C LEU A 18 -0.66 -7.55 -7.40
N ARG A 19 -0.31 -8.29 -6.34
CA ARG A 19 0.15 -7.68 -5.08
C ARG A 19 1.52 -7.04 -5.25
N GLU A 20 2.44 -7.72 -5.92
CA GLU A 20 3.79 -7.23 -6.18
C GLU A 20 3.75 -5.99 -7.08
N GLU A 21 3.08 -6.08 -8.23
CA GLU A 21 2.96 -4.99 -9.19
C GLU A 21 2.29 -3.74 -8.60
N ARG A 22 1.30 -3.93 -7.71
CA ARG A 22 0.66 -2.80 -7.03
C ARG A 22 1.59 -2.10 -6.05
N MET A 23 2.44 -2.82 -5.33
CA MET A 23 3.45 -2.20 -4.46
C MET A 23 4.47 -1.41 -5.28
N LEU A 24 4.93 -1.98 -6.40
CA LEU A 24 5.81 -1.28 -7.33
C LEU A 24 5.15 -0.01 -7.88
N LEU A 25 3.88 -0.09 -8.27
CA LEU A 25 3.12 1.09 -8.71
C LEU A 25 3.04 2.15 -7.62
N CYS A 26 2.73 1.78 -6.37
CA CYS A 26 2.74 2.73 -5.26
C CYS A 26 4.09 3.41 -5.10
N GLN A 27 5.20 2.66 -5.16
CA GLN A 27 6.54 3.23 -5.09
C GLN A 27 6.82 4.22 -6.23
N VAL A 28 6.38 3.90 -7.46
CA VAL A 28 6.54 4.78 -8.63
C VAL A 28 5.70 6.05 -8.51
N LEU A 29 4.53 5.97 -7.86
CA LEU A 29 3.62 7.11 -7.71
C LEU A 29 3.97 8.02 -6.53
N ILE A 30 4.76 7.55 -5.56
CA ILE A 30 5.22 8.38 -4.44
C ILE A 30 6.20 9.42 -4.99
N PRO A 31 5.94 10.73 -4.80
CA PRO A 31 6.85 11.76 -5.24
C PRO A 31 8.16 11.66 -4.46
N TYR A 32 9.27 11.92 -5.16
CA TYR A 32 10.54 12.14 -4.48
C TYR A 32 10.46 13.43 -3.67
N VAL A 33 10.97 13.38 -2.44
CA VAL A 33 11.13 14.51 -1.54
C VAL A 33 12.58 14.51 -1.09
N SER A 34 13.27 15.64 -1.25
CA SER A 34 14.63 15.83 -0.76
C SER A 34 14.65 16.05 0.75
N ASP A 35 15.83 15.92 1.37
CA ASP A 35 15.97 16.14 2.81
C ASP A 35 15.58 17.59 3.21
N GLU A 36 15.92 18.58 2.38
CA GLU A 36 15.54 19.99 2.60
C GLU A 36 14.02 20.19 2.53
N GLU A 37 13.36 19.62 1.51
CA GLU A 37 11.89 19.67 1.40
C GLU A 37 11.20 18.94 2.55
N GLN A 38 11.78 17.85 3.05
CA GLN A 38 11.24 17.13 4.20
C GLN A 38 11.37 17.97 5.49
N GLU A 39 12.49 18.67 5.70
CA GLU A 39 12.67 19.59 6.83
C GLU A 39 11.63 20.73 6.77
N GLU A 40 11.40 21.33 5.60
CA GLU A 40 10.35 22.36 5.42
C GLU A 40 8.95 21.82 5.74
N LEU A 41 8.63 20.60 5.31
CA LEU A 41 7.35 19.96 5.61
C LEU A 41 7.19 19.71 7.11
N ASP A 42 8.24 19.23 7.79
CA ASP A 42 8.23 18.98 9.22
C ASP A 42 8.08 20.29 10.03
N GLU A 43 8.65 21.40 9.57
CA GLU A 43 8.45 22.72 10.20
C GLU A 43 7.00 23.23 10.05
N ILE A 44 6.37 23.01 8.90
CA ILE A 44 5.02 23.51 8.59
C ILE A 44 3.94 22.63 9.24
N PHE A 45 4.11 21.32 9.17
CA PHE A 45 3.09 20.33 9.53
C PHE A 45 3.43 19.53 10.79
N GLY A 46 4.65 19.61 11.32
CA GLY A 46 5.08 18.80 12.46
C GLY A 46 5.32 17.34 12.09
N SER A 47 5.67 16.55 13.09
CA SER A 47 5.84 15.10 12.97
C SER A 47 4.48 14.40 13.09
N PRO A 48 4.26 13.24 12.46
CA PRO A 48 3.07 12.41 12.71
C PRO A 48 2.82 12.11 14.20
N SER A 49 3.86 12.10 15.03
CA SER A 49 3.76 11.91 16.50
C SER A 49 3.08 13.07 17.24
N ASP A 50 2.93 14.23 16.59
CA ASP A 50 2.33 15.42 17.18
C ASP A 50 0.80 15.39 17.11
N TYR A 51 0.23 14.42 16.39
CA TYR A 51 -1.21 14.22 16.20
C TYR A 51 -1.72 13.02 17.02
N PRO A 52 -2.94 13.09 17.58
CA PRO A 52 -3.52 11.95 18.27
C PRO A 52 -3.84 10.81 17.31
N ASP A 53 -3.65 9.57 17.77
CA ASP A 53 -3.86 8.36 16.95
C ASP A 53 -5.29 8.28 16.38
N GLU A 54 -6.29 8.87 17.06
CA GLU A 54 -7.68 8.87 16.58
C GLU A 54 -7.89 9.70 15.30
N GLU A 55 -6.98 10.62 15.00
CA GLU A 55 -7.01 11.46 13.79
C GLU A 55 -6.21 10.84 12.63
N LEU A 56 -5.41 9.79 12.89
CA LEU A 56 -4.60 9.12 11.88
C LEU A 56 -5.43 8.11 11.07
N VAL A 57 -5.29 8.16 9.75
CA VAL A 57 -5.91 7.19 8.84
C VAL A 57 -4.86 6.21 8.33
N ASP A 58 -5.06 4.92 8.57
CA ASP A 58 -4.18 3.87 8.04
C ASP A 58 -4.36 3.71 6.52
N MET A 59 -3.52 4.41 5.76
CA MET A 59 -3.45 4.33 4.30
C MET A 59 -2.93 2.97 3.77
N THR A 60 -2.59 2.02 4.65
CA THR A 60 -2.05 0.68 4.30
C THR A 60 -3.05 -0.46 4.52
N GLU A 61 -4.27 -0.17 4.97
CA GLU A 61 -5.34 -1.16 5.20
C GLU A 61 -5.58 -2.08 3.98
N TRP A 62 -5.48 -1.54 2.76
CA TRP A 62 -5.63 -2.30 1.52
C TRP A 62 -4.51 -3.33 1.29
N VAL A 63 -3.33 -3.16 1.89
CA VAL A 63 -2.25 -4.15 1.88
C VAL A 63 -2.65 -5.33 2.75
N LYS A 64 -3.13 -5.05 3.97
CA LYS A 64 -3.51 -6.04 4.99
C LYS A 64 -4.78 -6.80 4.62
N HIS A 65 -5.72 -6.13 3.93
CA HIS A 65 -7.06 -6.66 3.71
C HIS A 65 -7.54 -6.69 2.25
N GLY A 66 -6.75 -6.20 1.28
CA GLY A 66 -7.14 -6.16 -0.14
C GLY A 66 -7.33 -7.53 -0.81
N HIS A 67 -7.27 -8.62 -0.05
CA HIS A 67 -7.56 -9.99 -0.47
C HIS A 67 -9.02 -10.37 -0.16
N LYS A 68 -9.66 -9.65 0.75
CA LYS A 68 -11.08 -9.78 1.10
C LYS A 68 -11.88 -8.95 0.12
N ILE A 69 -12.21 -9.54 -1.02
CA ILE A 69 -13.29 -9.04 -1.87
C ILE A 69 -14.57 -9.64 -1.29
N SER A 70 -15.46 -8.80 -0.75
CA SER A 70 -16.82 -9.18 -0.33
C SER A 70 -17.62 -9.79 -1.48
#